data_AF-A0A241WE78-F1
#
_entry.id   AF-A0A241WE78-F1
#
_cell.length_a   1.000
_cell.length_b   1.000
_cell.length_c   1.000
_cell.angle_alpha   90.00
_cell.angle_beta   90.00
_cell.angle_gamma   90.00
#
_symmetry.space_group_name_H-M   'P 1'
#
loop_
_entity.id
_entity.type
_entity.pdbx_description
1 polymer ?
#
loop_
_entity_poly.entity_id
_entity_poly.type
_entity_poly.pdbx_seq_one_letter_code
_entity_poly.pdbx_strand_id
1 'polypeptide(L)'
;MTFENPLAQQNTPLPFKQDNPFSPKGRFGRLSYIAWLFITSMLYSCALFIVFGVAAVALLKSGAGFDPTLLMTTGLGIFTIILFIAVIIIFTVVSVCLCIRRLHDLNKSGWLWLLFLIPIVNIIFGIYIFVAKGTDGPNNYGPKRPTEQTEKLLGIVYSVFLAIFIVAYGGIIAWAYSMQGQLPYSQMQSYEHDMEEMSEASPVQSEEIPAEANTEETTQEEHATEESHDTVEINTERPATAQ
;
A
#
# COMPACT_ATOMS: atom_id res chain seq x y z
N MET A 1 12.54 -72.47 -7.12
CA MET A 1 12.94 -71.38 -6.21
C MET A 1 13.11 -70.14 -7.07
N THR A 2 12.09 -69.28 -7.12
CA THR A 2 12.16 -67.99 -7.82
C THR A 2 12.90 -67.02 -6.91
N PHE A 3 14.08 -66.57 -7.35
CA PHE A 3 14.83 -65.53 -6.65
C PHE A 3 14.06 -64.22 -6.79
N GLU A 4 13.33 -63.83 -5.75
CA GLU A 4 12.75 -62.48 -5.69
C GLU A 4 13.90 -61.47 -5.61
N ASN A 5 13.92 -60.53 -6.55
CA ASN A 5 14.91 -59.48 -6.62
C ASN A 5 14.79 -58.57 -5.38
N PRO A 6 15.79 -58.50 -4.49
CA PRO A 6 15.74 -57.67 -3.28
C PRO A 6 15.57 -56.17 -3.57
N LEU A 7 15.92 -55.73 -4.79
CA LEU A 7 15.76 -54.34 -5.22
C LEU A 7 14.32 -53.97 -5.60
N ALA A 8 13.43 -54.94 -5.79
CA ALA A 8 12.02 -54.67 -6.06
C ALA A 8 11.28 -54.10 -4.84
N GLN A 9 11.77 -54.37 -3.62
CA GLN A 9 11.16 -53.90 -2.38
C GLN A 9 11.63 -52.50 -1.94
N GLN A 10 12.67 -51.93 -2.57
CA GLN A 10 13.16 -50.58 -2.24
C GLN A 10 12.38 -49.45 -2.93
N ASN A 11 11.51 -49.77 -3.90
CA ASN A 11 10.78 -48.79 -4.71
C ASN A 11 9.30 -48.65 -4.33
N THR A 12 8.84 -49.19 -3.21
CA THR A 12 7.51 -48.84 -2.70
C THR A 12 7.57 -47.41 -2.15
N PRO A 13 6.90 -46.42 -2.78
CA PRO A 13 6.82 -45.09 -2.18
C PRO A 13 6.17 -45.26 -0.82
N LEU A 14 6.90 -44.87 0.24
CA LEU A 14 6.37 -44.86 1.60
C LEU A 14 4.97 -44.23 1.57
N PRO A 15 3.96 -44.83 2.23
CA PRO A 15 2.61 -44.30 2.21
C PRO A 15 2.67 -42.83 2.60
N PHE A 16 2.26 -41.96 1.68
CA PHE A 16 2.37 -40.51 1.89
C PHE A 16 1.55 -40.16 3.12
N LYS A 17 2.25 -39.76 4.18
CA LYS A 17 1.60 -39.26 5.39
C LYS A 17 0.72 -38.09 4.98
N GLN A 18 -0.56 -38.15 5.33
CA GLN A 18 -1.50 -37.07 5.09
C GLN A 18 -0.93 -35.77 5.66
N ASP A 19 -0.70 -34.81 4.78
CA ASP A 19 0.02 -33.58 5.08
C ASP A 19 -0.93 -32.39 4.93
N ASN A 20 -1.04 -31.60 6.00
CA ASN A 20 -1.96 -30.47 6.07
C ASN A 20 -1.24 -29.19 5.61
N PRO A 21 -1.64 -28.57 4.48
CA PRO A 21 -0.95 -27.41 3.89
C PRO A 21 -0.78 -26.21 4.82
N PHE A 22 -1.71 -26.05 5.78
CA PHE A 22 -1.71 -24.94 6.73
C PHE A 22 -0.79 -25.15 7.94
N SER A 23 -0.21 -26.33 8.09
CA SER A 23 0.80 -26.58 9.12
C SER A 23 2.18 -26.10 8.66
N PRO A 24 2.98 -25.41 9.50
CA PRO A 24 4.35 -25.00 9.15
C PRO A 24 5.34 -26.17 9.07
N LYS A 25 4.92 -27.39 9.44
CA LYS A 25 5.76 -28.58 9.41
C LYS A 25 5.87 -29.14 7.99
N GLY A 26 7.05 -29.65 7.65
CA GLY A 26 7.33 -30.27 6.35
C GLY A 26 7.88 -29.29 5.32
N ARG A 27 7.87 -29.75 4.05
CA ARG A 27 8.54 -29.10 2.92
C ARG A 27 7.58 -28.89 1.77
N PHE A 28 7.67 -27.74 1.11
CA PHE A 28 7.01 -27.50 -0.17
C PHE A 28 8.00 -27.20 -1.28
N GLY A 29 7.92 -27.98 -2.35
CA GLY A 29 8.62 -27.68 -3.59
C GLY A 29 8.06 -26.40 -4.23
N ARG A 30 8.83 -25.84 -5.17
CA ARG A 30 8.53 -24.58 -5.86
C ARG A 30 7.09 -24.51 -6.42
N LEU A 31 6.65 -25.54 -7.14
CA LEU A 31 5.33 -25.54 -7.80
C LEU A 31 4.19 -25.68 -6.79
N SER A 32 4.33 -26.56 -5.79
CA SER A 32 3.37 -26.67 -4.68
C SER A 32 3.24 -25.32 -3.96
N TYR A 33 4.36 -24.67 -3.63
CA TYR A 33 4.35 -23.37 -2.98
C TYR A 33 3.61 -22.31 -3.82
N ILE A 34 3.93 -22.20 -5.10
CA ILE A 34 3.31 -21.23 -6.02
C ILE A 34 1.81 -21.52 -6.21
N ALA A 35 1.40 -22.79 -6.29
CA ALA A 35 0.00 -23.18 -6.39
C ALA A 35 -0.80 -22.82 -5.14
N TRP A 36 -0.29 -23.14 -3.96
CA TRP A 36 -0.94 -22.79 -2.69
C TRP A 36 -0.96 -21.28 -2.47
N LEU A 37 0.10 -20.57 -2.86
CA LEU A 37 0.13 -19.12 -2.87
C LEU A 37 -0.98 -18.54 -3.76
N PHE A 38 -1.20 -19.12 -4.94
CA PHE A 38 -2.30 -18.72 -5.82
C PHE A 38 -3.66 -18.92 -5.17
N ILE A 39 -3.95 -20.11 -4.63
CA ILE A 39 -5.23 -20.39 -3.96
C ILE A 39 -5.45 -19.41 -2.81
N THR A 40 -4.44 -19.23 -1.95
CA THR A 40 -4.50 -18.28 -0.83
C THR A 40 -4.73 -16.85 -1.32
N SER A 41 -4.07 -16.42 -2.41
CA SER A 41 -4.26 -15.07 -2.98
C SER A 41 -5.67 -14.87 -3.55
N MET A 42 -6.23 -15.85 -4.25
CA MET A 42 -7.59 -15.80 -4.79
C MET A 42 -8.62 -15.74 -3.67
N LEU A 43 -8.49 -16.59 -2.65
CA LEU A 43 -9.37 -16.57 -1.49
C LEU A 43 -9.25 -15.25 -0.72
N TYR A 44 -8.05 -14.68 -0.60
CA TYR A 44 -7.82 -13.38 0.02
C TYR A 44 -8.50 -12.27 -0.77
N SER A 45 -8.36 -12.23 -2.10
CA SER A 45 -9.03 -11.25 -2.96
C SER A 45 -10.56 -11.36 -2.87
N CYS A 46 -11.12 -12.57 -2.84
CA CYS A 46 -12.56 -12.77 -2.63
C CYS A 46 -13.02 -12.27 -1.27
N ALA A 47 -12.28 -12.57 -0.20
CA ALA A 47 -12.59 -12.10 1.15
C ALA A 47 -12.54 -10.57 1.23
N LEU A 48 -11.52 -9.95 0.64
CA LEU A 48 -11.41 -8.49 0.55
C LEU A 48 -12.56 -7.88 -0.26
N PHE A 49 -12.96 -8.50 -1.38
CA PHE A 49 -14.09 -8.03 -2.16
C PHE A 49 -15.38 -7.99 -1.33
N ILE A 50 -15.62 -9.01 -0.50
CA ILE A 50 -16.75 -9.02 0.44
C ILE A 50 -16.62 -7.89 1.46
N VAL A 51 -15.45 -7.71 2.06
CA VAL A 51 -15.20 -6.62 3.03
C VAL A 51 -15.46 -5.25 2.41
N PHE A 52 -14.93 -4.99 1.21
CA PHE A 52 -15.18 -3.74 0.47
C PHE A 52 -16.65 -3.60 0.07
N GLY A 53 -17.34 -4.68 -0.25
CA GLY A 53 -18.79 -4.68 -0.50
C GLY A 53 -19.58 -4.26 0.74
N VAL A 54 -19.25 -4.79 1.92
CA VAL A 54 -19.87 -4.38 3.18
C VAL A 54 -19.54 -2.92 3.52
N ALA A 55 -18.28 -2.49 3.30
CA ALA A 55 -17.87 -1.09 3.46
C ALA A 55 -18.71 -0.16 2.57
N ALA A 56 -18.88 -0.52 1.30
CA ALA A 56 -19.68 0.24 0.35
C ALA A 56 -21.14 0.32 0.80
N VAL A 57 -21.74 -0.78 1.27
CA VAL A 57 -23.12 -0.76 1.82
C VAL A 57 -23.22 0.14 3.06
N ALA A 58 -22.22 0.13 3.93
CA ALA A 58 -22.18 1.00 5.11
C ALA A 58 -22.16 2.48 4.72
N LEU A 59 -21.30 2.84 3.75
CA LEU A 59 -21.20 4.20 3.22
C LEU A 59 -22.47 4.62 2.49
N LEU A 60 -23.03 3.78 1.63
CA LEU A 60 -24.26 4.09 0.89
C LEU A 60 -25.47 4.29 1.80
N LYS A 61 -25.58 3.50 2.89
CA LYS A 61 -26.67 3.64 3.87
C LYS A 61 -26.60 4.93 4.69
N SER A 62 -25.42 5.53 4.82
CA SER A 62 -25.26 6.77 5.59
C SER A 62 -25.89 7.99 4.90
N GLY A 63 -26.13 7.93 3.58
CA GLY A 63 -26.62 9.05 2.79
C GLY A 63 -25.63 10.21 2.63
N ALA A 64 -24.43 10.12 3.21
CA ALA A 64 -23.44 11.19 3.31
C ALA A 64 -22.33 11.12 2.23
N GLY A 65 -22.52 10.31 1.17
CA GLY A 65 -21.54 10.13 0.10
C GLY A 65 -20.34 9.24 0.50
N PHE A 66 -19.23 9.37 -0.24
CA PHE A 66 -17.98 8.65 0.03
C PHE A 66 -17.13 9.40 1.06
N ASP A 67 -17.57 9.42 2.31
CA ASP A 67 -16.76 9.91 3.43
C ASP A 67 -16.23 8.72 4.27
N PRO A 68 -14.93 8.38 4.18
CA PRO A 68 -14.34 7.27 4.93
C PRO A 68 -14.44 7.42 6.45
N THR A 69 -14.61 8.63 6.99
CA THR A 69 -14.73 8.84 8.44
C THR A 69 -15.95 8.13 9.03
N LEU A 70 -16.98 7.88 8.20
CA LEU A 70 -18.19 7.14 8.58
C LEU A 70 -17.94 5.67 8.90
N LEU A 71 -16.85 5.09 8.40
CA LEU A 71 -16.46 3.73 8.79
C LEU A 71 -16.07 3.67 10.29
N MET A 72 -15.60 4.77 10.86
CA MET A 72 -15.18 4.82 12.27
C MET A 72 -16.32 5.18 13.23
N THR A 73 -17.41 5.77 12.73
CA THR A 73 -18.50 6.30 13.57
C THR A 73 -19.75 5.42 13.56
N THR A 74 -19.95 4.62 12.50
CA THR A 74 -21.13 3.76 12.37
C THR A 74 -20.86 2.34 12.84
N GLY A 75 -21.86 1.68 13.43
CA GLY A 75 -21.70 0.29 13.90
C GLY A 75 -21.33 -0.70 12.78
N LEU A 76 -21.95 -0.56 11.60
CA LEU A 76 -21.61 -1.39 10.42
C LEU A 76 -20.21 -1.06 9.88
N GLY A 77 -19.78 0.20 9.95
CA GLY A 77 -18.45 0.62 9.59
C GLY A 77 -17.36 0.01 10.48
N ILE A 78 -17.54 0.12 11.80
CA ILE A 78 -16.60 -0.44 12.79
C ILE A 78 -16.51 -1.96 12.61
N PHE A 79 -17.65 -2.63 12.41
CA PHE A 79 -17.67 -4.07 12.10
C PHE A 79 -16.84 -4.38 10.85
N THR A 80 -16.95 -3.57 9.80
CA THR A 80 -16.19 -3.77 8.56
C THR A 80 -14.68 -3.63 8.78
N ILE A 81 -14.24 -2.69 9.61
CA ILE A 81 -12.83 -2.51 9.96
C ILE A 81 -12.32 -3.73 10.73
N ILE A 82 -13.07 -4.21 11.72
CA ILE A 82 -12.70 -5.40 12.50
C ILE A 82 -12.59 -6.61 11.56
N LEU A 83 -13.55 -6.79 10.65
CA LEU A 83 -13.55 -7.85 9.66
C LEU A 83 -12.33 -7.75 8.73
N PHE A 84 -12.00 -6.54 8.26
CA PHE A 84 -10.82 -6.28 7.43
C PHE A 84 -9.53 -6.71 8.12
N ILE A 85 -9.34 -6.29 9.38
CA ILE A 85 -8.17 -6.64 10.20
C ILE A 85 -8.09 -8.17 10.39
N ALA A 86 -9.22 -8.81 10.72
CA ALA A 86 -9.27 -10.26 10.89
C ALA A 86 -8.87 -11.01 9.62
N VAL A 87 -9.39 -10.59 8.46
CA VAL A 87 -9.03 -11.15 7.15
C VAL A 87 -7.54 -10.99 6.89
N ILE A 88 -6.96 -9.80 7.10
CA ILE A 88 -5.52 -9.59 6.93
C ILE A 88 -4.71 -10.55 7.79
N ILE A 89 -5.02 -10.65 9.09
CA ILE A 89 -4.27 -11.48 10.03
C ILE A 89 -4.32 -12.96 9.61
N ILE A 90 -5.52 -13.49 9.34
CA ILE A 90 -5.71 -14.91 8.97
C ILE A 90 -4.90 -15.26 7.72
N PHE A 91 -5.04 -14.47 6.65
CA PHE A 91 -4.35 -14.74 5.39
C PHE A 91 -2.84 -14.49 5.47
N THR A 92 -2.40 -13.56 6.32
CA THR A 92 -0.98 -13.36 6.61
C THR A 92 -0.39 -14.60 7.28
N VAL A 93 -1.04 -15.14 8.31
CA VAL A 93 -0.57 -16.36 9.01
C VAL A 93 -0.47 -17.53 8.04
N VAL A 94 -1.48 -17.74 7.19
CA VAL A 94 -1.44 -18.79 6.15
C VAL A 94 -0.25 -18.58 5.22
N SER A 95 -0.04 -17.36 4.73
CA SER A 95 1.07 -17.03 3.83
C SER A 95 2.44 -17.23 4.48
N VAL A 96 2.58 -16.90 5.76
CA VAL A 96 3.78 -17.18 6.57
C VAL A 96 4.04 -18.68 6.64
N CYS A 97 3.02 -19.49 6.97
CA CYS A 97 3.15 -20.95 7.03
C CYS A 97 3.64 -21.53 5.69
N LEU A 98 3.07 -21.09 4.56
CA LEU A 98 3.50 -21.52 3.23
C LEU A 98 4.97 -21.15 2.96
N CYS A 99 5.36 -19.93 3.31
CA CYS A 99 6.74 -19.48 3.15
C CYS A 99 7.73 -20.26 4.02
N ILE A 100 7.38 -20.55 5.27
CA ILE A 100 8.21 -21.36 6.18
C ILE A 100 8.47 -22.74 5.58
N ARG A 101 7.44 -23.41 5.05
CA ARG A 101 7.59 -24.72 4.38
C ARG A 101 8.47 -24.65 3.14
N ARG A 102 8.45 -23.51 2.43
CA ARG A 102 9.31 -23.28 1.28
C ARG A 102 10.77 -23.03 1.70
N LEU A 103 10.99 -22.32 2.80
CA LEU A 103 12.31 -22.15 3.42
C LEU A 103 12.89 -23.48 3.91
N HIS A 104 12.04 -24.32 4.51
CA HIS A 104 12.41 -25.68 4.90
C HIS A 104 12.82 -26.54 3.71
N ASP A 105 12.19 -26.37 2.54
CA ASP A 105 12.61 -27.05 1.32
C ASP A 105 13.98 -26.57 0.79
N LEU A 106 14.37 -25.33 1.12
CA LEU A 106 15.72 -24.80 0.89
C LEU A 106 16.71 -25.15 2.02
N ASN A 107 16.29 -25.95 2.99
CA ASN A 107 17.03 -26.26 4.22
C ASN A 107 17.49 -25.00 4.97
N LYS A 108 16.62 -23.98 5.02
CA LYS A 108 16.81 -22.73 5.76
C LYS A 108 15.79 -22.61 6.88
N SER A 109 16.14 -21.79 7.88
CA SER A 109 15.26 -21.46 8.99
C SER A 109 14.02 -20.67 8.53
N GLY A 110 12.85 -21.01 9.08
CA GLY A 110 11.60 -20.28 8.85
C GLY A 110 11.65 -18.81 9.29
N TRP A 111 12.55 -18.45 10.21
CA TRP A 111 12.76 -17.07 10.65
C TRP A 111 13.19 -16.12 9.53
N LEU A 112 13.76 -16.64 8.44
CA LEU A 112 14.09 -15.80 7.27
C LEU A 112 12.84 -15.19 6.62
N TRP A 113 11.63 -15.64 6.95
CA TRP A 113 10.40 -14.96 6.54
C TRP A 113 10.36 -13.48 6.98
N LEU A 114 11.00 -13.13 8.11
CA LEU A 114 11.06 -11.74 8.57
C LEU A 114 11.71 -10.78 7.57
N LEU A 115 12.52 -11.30 6.62
CA LEU A 115 13.10 -10.49 5.54
C LEU A 115 12.02 -9.89 4.61
N PHE A 116 10.80 -10.45 4.59
CA PHE A 116 9.68 -9.86 3.85
C PHE A 116 9.17 -8.55 4.47
N LEU A 117 9.52 -8.24 5.72
CA LEU A 117 9.15 -6.98 6.38
C LEU A 117 10.07 -5.81 6.03
N ILE A 118 11.23 -6.10 5.43
CA ILE A 118 12.22 -5.09 5.04
C ILE A 118 11.95 -4.68 3.58
N PRO A 119 11.63 -3.40 3.29
CA PRO A 119 11.44 -2.93 1.93
C PRO A 119 12.65 -3.21 1.03
N ILE A 120 12.42 -3.44 -0.26
CA ILE A 120 13.43 -3.80 -1.28
C ILE A 120 14.00 -5.21 -1.08
N VAL A 121 14.47 -5.54 0.13
CA VAL A 121 14.94 -6.88 0.49
C VAL A 121 13.85 -7.92 0.27
N ASN A 122 12.60 -7.58 0.60
CA ASN A 122 11.43 -8.43 0.36
C ASN A 122 11.26 -8.83 -1.13
N ILE A 123 11.57 -7.94 -2.07
CA ILE A 123 11.47 -8.21 -3.52
C ILE A 123 12.57 -9.18 -3.94
N ILE A 124 13.83 -8.88 -3.61
CA ILE A 124 14.98 -9.72 -3.97
C ILE A 124 14.84 -11.11 -3.35
N PHE A 125 14.46 -11.17 -2.07
CA PHE A 125 14.23 -12.42 -1.35
C PHE A 125 13.03 -13.18 -1.90
N GLY A 126 11.94 -12.49 -2.26
CA GLY A 126 10.78 -13.08 -2.91
C GLY A 126 11.15 -13.77 -4.22
N ILE A 127 11.93 -13.10 -5.07
CA ILE A 127 12.44 -13.70 -6.32
C ILE A 127 13.28 -14.94 -6.02
N TYR A 128 14.21 -14.86 -5.06
CA TYR A 128 15.02 -16.01 -4.64
C TYR A 128 14.15 -17.20 -4.22
N ILE A 129 13.14 -16.98 -3.35
CA ILE A 129 12.23 -18.03 -2.89
C ILE A 129 11.42 -18.64 -4.05
N PHE A 130 11.04 -17.80 -5.02
CA PHE A 130 10.27 -18.20 -6.20
C PHE A 130 11.09 -19.11 -7.13
N VAL A 131 12.35 -18.78 -7.40
CA VAL A 131 13.18 -19.47 -8.41
C VAL A 131 14.13 -20.54 -7.86
N ALA A 132 14.59 -20.41 -6.61
CA ALA A 132 15.64 -21.26 -6.08
C ALA A 132 15.26 -22.75 -6.10
N LYS A 133 16.20 -23.62 -6.47
CA LYS A 133 15.96 -25.07 -6.39
C LYS A 133 15.97 -25.53 -4.93
N GLY A 134 14.98 -26.33 -4.54
CA GLY A 134 14.95 -27.02 -3.24
C GLY A 134 16.08 -28.05 -3.08
N THR A 135 16.34 -28.50 -1.85
CA THR A 135 17.37 -29.49 -1.57
C THR A 135 17.00 -30.86 -2.10
N ASP A 136 17.94 -31.49 -2.82
CA ASP A 136 17.81 -32.88 -3.27
C ASP A 136 17.97 -33.82 -2.06
N GLY A 137 17.18 -34.90 -2.00
CA GLY A 137 17.23 -35.87 -0.90
C GLY A 137 16.64 -35.40 0.44
N PRO A 138 16.92 -36.15 1.53
CA PRO A 138 16.48 -35.82 2.89
C PRO A 138 17.14 -34.52 3.40
N ASN A 139 16.41 -33.75 4.19
CA ASN A 139 16.95 -32.56 4.87
C ASN A 139 16.47 -32.50 6.33
N ASN A 140 16.89 -31.46 7.08
CA ASN A 140 16.59 -31.30 8.52
C ASN A 140 15.08 -31.20 8.84
N TYR A 141 14.25 -30.96 7.82
CA TYR A 141 12.80 -30.77 7.92
C TYR A 141 12.00 -31.95 7.37
N GLY A 142 12.67 -33.04 6.99
CA GLY A 142 12.07 -34.31 6.59
C GLY A 142 12.15 -34.61 5.08
N PRO A 143 11.43 -35.66 4.63
CA PRO A 143 11.43 -36.07 3.24
C PRO A 143 10.71 -35.05 2.34
N LYS A 144 11.11 -34.99 1.08
CA LYS A 144 10.48 -34.12 0.08
C LYS A 144 9.08 -34.66 -0.25
N ARG A 145 8.07 -33.80 -0.10
CA ARG A 145 6.70 -34.09 -0.57
C ARG A 145 6.66 -34.12 -2.10
N PRO A 146 6.04 -35.14 -2.73
CA PRO A 146 5.77 -35.09 -4.16
C PRO A 146 4.76 -33.98 -4.46
N THR A 147 5.03 -33.19 -5.49
CA THR A 147 4.03 -32.22 -5.96
C THR A 147 2.94 -32.96 -6.74
N GLU A 148 1.70 -32.79 -6.30
CA GLU A 148 0.52 -33.34 -6.99
C GLU A 148 0.35 -32.75 -8.39
N GLN A 149 -0.28 -33.47 -9.32
CA GLN A 149 -0.43 -32.99 -10.70
C GLN A 149 -1.25 -31.69 -10.78
N THR A 150 -2.29 -31.56 -9.95
CA THR A 150 -3.11 -30.35 -9.84
C THR A 150 -2.30 -29.16 -9.34
N GLU A 151 -1.44 -29.36 -8.34
CA GLU A 151 -0.52 -28.33 -7.84
C GLU A 151 0.49 -27.91 -8.93
N LYS A 152 0.98 -28.85 -9.74
CA LYS A 152 1.88 -28.49 -10.87
C LYS A 152 1.18 -27.59 -11.87
N LEU A 153 -0.02 -27.98 -12.31
CA LEU A 153 -0.80 -27.21 -13.27
C LEU A 153 -1.09 -25.81 -12.72
N LEU A 154 -1.58 -25.74 -11.49
CA LEU A 154 -1.97 -24.48 -10.87
C LEU A 154 -0.77 -23.56 -10.64
N GLY A 155 0.38 -24.10 -10.24
CA GLY A 155 1.62 -23.36 -10.09
C GLY A 155 2.15 -22.79 -11.42
N ILE A 156 2.03 -23.55 -12.51
CA ILE A 156 2.41 -23.08 -13.85
C ILE A 156 1.46 -21.98 -14.31
N VAL A 157 0.15 -22.19 -14.21
CA VAL A 157 -0.88 -21.20 -14.57
C VAL A 157 -0.64 -19.89 -13.82
N TYR A 158 -0.41 -19.96 -12.51
CA TYR A 158 -0.15 -18.75 -11.72
C TYR A 158 1.16 -18.06 -12.11
N SER A 159 2.22 -18.81 -12.42
CA SER A 159 3.49 -18.22 -12.88
C SER A 159 3.32 -17.46 -14.21
N VAL A 160 2.54 -18.03 -15.14
CA VAL A 160 2.22 -17.36 -16.42
C VAL A 160 1.35 -16.13 -16.17
N PHE A 161 0.31 -16.26 -15.35
CA PHE A 161 -0.55 -15.14 -14.97
C PHE A 161 0.26 -14.00 -14.34
N LEU A 162 1.18 -14.30 -13.42
CA LEU A 162 2.05 -13.31 -12.78
C LEU A 162 2.96 -12.62 -13.80
N ALA A 163 3.52 -13.35 -14.76
CA ALA A 163 4.34 -12.75 -15.82
C ALA A 163 3.54 -11.79 -16.71
N ILE A 164 2.33 -12.18 -17.12
CA ILE A 164 1.42 -11.32 -17.88
C ILE A 164 1.06 -10.08 -17.07
N PHE A 165 0.74 -10.25 -15.78
CA PHE A 165 0.38 -9.15 -14.89
C PHE A 165 1.53 -8.14 -14.75
N ILE A 166 2.76 -8.60 -14.60
CA ILE A 166 3.95 -7.72 -14.52
C ILE A 166 4.11 -6.88 -15.79
N VAL A 167 3.97 -7.49 -16.97
CA VAL A 167 4.08 -6.78 -18.26
C VAL A 167 2.94 -5.78 -18.43
N ALA A 168 1.71 -6.19 -18.14
CA ALA A 168 0.54 -5.31 -18.25
C ALA A 168 0.64 -4.12 -17.29
N TYR A 169 1.04 -4.36 -16.04
CA TYR A 169 1.20 -3.31 -15.04
C TYR A 169 2.30 -2.31 -15.40
N GLY A 170 3.44 -2.80 -15.91
CA GLY A 170 4.51 -1.94 -16.44
C GLY A 170 4.04 -1.07 -17.61
N GLY A 171 3.21 -1.63 -18.50
CA GLY A 171 2.60 -0.89 -19.61
C GLY A 171 1.65 0.21 -19.13
N ILE A 172 0.80 -0.08 -18.14
CA ILE A 172 -0.11 0.92 -17.54
C ILE A 172 0.68 2.05 -16.89
N ILE A 173 1.75 1.74 -16.17
CA ILE A 173 2.62 2.75 -15.54
C ILE A 173 3.28 3.63 -16.61
N ALA A 174 3.88 3.03 -17.64
CA ALA A 174 4.51 3.79 -18.73
C ALA A 174 3.49 4.69 -19.46
N TRP A 175 2.28 4.17 -19.71
CA TRP A 175 1.19 4.94 -20.27
C TRP A 175 0.78 6.10 -19.34
N ALA A 176 0.60 5.85 -18.05
CA ALA A 176 0.25 6.90 -17.08
C ALA A 176 1.31 8.01 -17.01
N TYR A 177 2.60 7.68 -17.04
CA TYR A 177 3.68 8.67 -17.10
C TYR A 177 3.64 9.49 -18.39
N SER A 178 3.31 8.87 -19.53
CA SER A 178 3.17 9.61 -20.80
C SER A 178 2.00 10.60 -20.80
N MET A 179 0.91 10.26 -20.10
CA MET A 179 -0.26 11.13 -19.94
C MET A 179 0.01 12.32 -19.00
N GLN A 180 0.92 12.17 -18.04
CA GLN A 180 1.21 13.21 -17.06
C GLN A 180 1.83 14.47 -17.70
N GLY A 181 2.56 14.32 -18.81
CA GLY A 181 3.10 15.44 -19.60
C GLY A 181 2.05 16.23 -20.40
N GLN A 182 0.81 15.73 -20.52
CA GLN A 182 -0.28 16.42 -21.22
C GLN A 182 -1.12 17.34 -20.33
N LEU A 183 -0.94 17.26 -19.00
CA LEU A 183 -1.72 17.99 -18.00
C LEU A 183 -0.93 19.21 -17.48
N PRO A 184 -0.54 20.18 -18.35
CA PRO A 184 -1.15 21.54 -18.28
C PRO A 184 -1.10 22.35 -19.62
N TYR A 185 -0.82 21.73 -20.77
CA TYR A 185 -0.65 22.49 -22.04
C TYR A 185 -1.95 23.16 -22.50
N SER A 186 -3.09 22.46 -22.38
CA SER A 186 -4.39 23.00 -22.80
C SER A 186 -4.90 24.15 -21.93
N GLN A 187 -4.60 24.15 -20.61
CA GLN A 187 -4.98 25.27 -19.74
C GLN A 187 -4.05 26.47 -19.91
N MET A 188 -2.73 26.27 -20.10
CA MET A 188 -1.83 27.39 -20.37
C MET A 188 -2.21 28.11 -21.66
N GLN A 189 -2.61 27.36 -22.69
CA GLN A 189 -3.04 27.94 -23.96
C GLN A 189 -4.36 28.70 -23.87
N SER A 190 -5.29 28.30 -22.99
CA SER A 190 -6.49 29.10 -22.72
C SER A 190 -6.14 30.38 -21.96
N TYR A 191 -5.28 30.33 -20.95
CA TYR A 191 -4.83 31.53 -20.24
C TYR A 191 -4.05 32.50 -21.16
N GLU A 192 -3.19 31.99 -22.04
CA GLU A 192 -2.43 32.81 -22.97
C GLU A 192 -3.31 33.46 -24.04
N HIS A 193 -4.32 32.73 -24.54
CA HIS A 193 -5.32 33.27 -25.45
C HIS A 193 -6.20 34.35 -24.78
N ASP A 194 -6.65 34.12 -23.55
CA ASP A 194 -7.42 35.09 -22.77
C ASP A 194 -6.60 36.36 -22.47
N MET A 195 -5.28 36.23 -22.24
CA MET A 195 -4.38 37.37 -22.03
C MET A 195 -4.08 38.14 -23.32
N GLU A 196 -3.98 37.47 -24.47
CA GLU A 196 -3.86 38.14 -25.78
C GLU A 196 -5.13 38.91 -26.12
N GLU A 197 -6.32 38.33 -25.89
CA GLU A 197 -7.60 39.00 -26.12
C GLU A 197 -7.76 40.24 -25.22
N MET A 198 -7.33 40.15 -23.95
CA MET A 198 -7.34 41.29 -23.02
C MET A 198 -6.29 42.36 -23.36
N SER A 199 -5.17 41.97 -23.98
CA SER A 199 -4.14 42.89 -24.50
C SER A 199 -4.59 43.62 -25.76
N GLU A 200 -5.33 42.97 -26.66
CA GLU A 200 -5.88 43.60 -27.87
C GLU A 200 -7.12 44.46 -27.57
N ALA A 201 -7.90 44.13 -26.54
CA ALA A 201 -9.10 44.86 -26.17
C ALA A 201 -8.84 46.19 -25.43
N SER A 202 -7.60 46.48 -25.01
CA SER A 202 -7.26 47.74 -24.34
C SER A 202 -6.62 48.71 -25.33
N PRO A 203 -7.35 49.75 -25.82
CA PRO A 203 -6.68 50.81 -26.55
C PRO A 203 -5.76 51.52 -25.56
N VAL A 204 -4.48 51.64 -25.89
CA VAL A 204 -3.52 52.48 -25.16
C VAL A 204 -4.05 53.91 -25.19
N GLN A 205 -4.85 54.29 -24.21
CA GLN A 205 -5.12 55.68 -23.89
C GLN A 205 -3.94 56.15 -23.05
N SER A 206 -3.02 56.81 -23.74
CA SER A 206 -2.07 57.72 -23.11
C SER A 206 -2.85 58.82 -22.39
N GLU A 207 -3.11 58.64 -21.09
CA GLU A 207 -3.47 59.75 -20.21
C GLU A 207 -2.25 60.67 -20.09
N GLU A 208 -2.26 61.76 -20.86
CA GLU A 208 -1.38 62.91 -20.61
C GLU A 208 -1.69 63.45 -19.21
N ILE A 209 -0.67 63.49 -18.34
CA ILE A 209 -0.73 64.20 -17.06
C ILE A 209 -0.57 65.70 -17.35
N PRO A 210 -1.54 66.58 -17.07
CA PRO A 210 -1.28 68.01 -17.05
C PRO A 210 -0.70 68.39 -15.69
N ALA A 211 0.45 69.05 -15.74
CA ALA A 211 1.11 69.65 -14.59
C ALA A 211 0.35 70.89 -14.08
N GLU A 212 0.40 71.07 -12.75
CA GLU A 212 0.20 72.31 -11.98
C GLU A 212 -1.22 72.88 -11.82
N ALA A 213 -1.70 72.91 -10.57
CA ALA A 213 -1.77 74.15 -9.79
C ALA A 213 -2.18 73.87 -8.33
N ASN A 214 -1.22 73.98 -7.42
CA ASN A 214 -1.48 74.26 -6.01
C ASN A 214 -2.08 75.66 -5.90
N THR A 215 -3.22 75.83 -5.23
CA THR A 215 -3.47 77.02 -4.40
C THR A 215 -4.43 76.66 -3.27
N GLU A 216 -3.87 76.73 -2.08
CA GLU A 216 -4.43 76.98 -0.76
C GLU A 216 -5.90 77.48 -0.69
N GLU A 217 -6.69 76.86 0.20
CA GLU A 217 -7.58 77.63 1.08
C GLU A 217 -7.75 76.92 2.44
N THR A 218 -7.13 77.54 3.44
CA THR A 218 -7.24 77.39 4.91
C THR A 218 -8.71 77.60 5.34
N THR A 219 -9.28 76.98 6.39
CA THR A 219 -9.20 77.47 7.78
C THR A 219 -9.98 76.57 8.76
N GLN A 220 -9.24 76.07 9.76
CA GLN A 220 -9.55 75.85 11.19
C GLN A 220 -10.81 75.09 11.65
N GLU A 221 -10.56 73.99 12.39
CA GLU A 221 -11.04 73.89 13.77
C GLU A 221 -9.92 73.30 14.64
N GLU A 222 -9.44 74.12 15.56
CA GLU A 222 -8.35 73.89 16.50
C GLU A 222 -8.95 73.52 17.85
N HIS A 223 -8.58 72.37 18.42
CA HIS A 223 -8.38 72.27 19.86
C HIS A 223 -7.28 71.25 20.14
N ALA A 224 -6.06 71.76 20.24
CA ALA A 224 -4.97 71.11 20.96
C ALA A 224 -5.18 71.31 22.47
N THR A 225 -4.73 70.36 23.30
CA THR A 225 -3.63 70.63 24.25
C THR A 225 -2.91 69.32 24.60
N GLU A 226 -1.59 69.37 24.47
CA GLU A 226 -0.56 68.45 24.96
C GLU A 226 -0.50 68.35 26.49
N GLU A 227 0.08 67.25 26.99
CA GLU A 227 1.23 67.17 27.93
C GLU A 227 1.37 65.70 28.38
N SER A 228 2.45 64.96 28.08
CA SER A 228 3.84 65.05 28.59
C SER A 228 4.02 64.53 30.03
N HIS A 229 5.13 63.78 30.24
CA HIS A 229 5.73 63.30 31.49
C HIS A 229 5.04 62.14 32.22
N ASP A 230 5.74 61.24 32.92
CA ASP A 230 7.10 60.72 32.88
C ASP A 230 7.07 59.46 33.78
N THR A 231 8.12 58.66 33.68
CA THR A 231 8.58 57.60 34.60
C THR A 231 8.17 57.71 36.10
N VAL A 232 8.05 56.56 36.80
CA VAL A 232 8.98 56.14 37.90
C VAL A 232 8.43 54.94 38.73
N GLU A 233 9.32 53.95 38.91
CA GLU A 233 9.55 52.98 40.02
C GLU A 233 8.42 52.10 40.59
N ILE A 234 8.57 50.76 40.59
CA ILE A 234 9.38 49.87 41.46
C ILE A 234 9.01 49.96 42.96
N ASN A 235 8.42 48.89 43.51
CA ASN A 235 8.89 48.12 44.69
C ASN A 235 7.82 47.08 45.09
N THR A 236 8.08 45.77 44.96
CA THR A 236 8.72 44.82 45.91
C THR A 236 7.83 44.27 47.03
N GLU A 237 7.94 42.94 47.16
CA GLU A 237 7.87 42.13 48.39
C GLU A 237 6.52 42.08 49.15
N ARG A 238 6.06 40.97 49.77
CA ARG A 238 6.57 39.64 50.11
C ARG A 238 5.36 38.76 50.59
N PRO A 239 5.57 37.46 50.89
CA PRO A 239 4.54 36.41 50.98
C PRO A 239 4.12 36.08 52.43
N ALA A 240 3.33 35.00 52.57
CA ALA A 240 3.16 34.05 53.70
C ALA A 240 1.67 33.83 54.01
N THR A 241 1.12 32.68 54.42
CA THR A 241 1.53 31.29 54.65
C THR A 241 0.25 30.51 55.00
N ALA A 242 0.24 29.21 54.71
CA ALA A 242 -0.36 28.10 55.47
C ALA A 242 -1.71 28.29 56.21
N GLN A 243 -2.71 27.50 55.79
CA GLN A 243 -3.22 26.33 56.53
C GLN A 243 -3.96 25.39 55.57
#